data_AF-A0AAQ3ASQ8-F1
#
_entry.id   AF-A0AAQ3ASQ8-F1
#
_cell.length_a   1.000
_cell.length_b   1.000
_cell.length_c   1.000
_cell.angle_alpha   90.00
_cell.angle_beta   90.00
_cell.angle_gamma   90.00
#
_symmetry.space_group_name_H-M   'P 1'
#
loop_
_entity.id
_entity.type
_entity.pdbx_description
1 polymer ?
#
loop_
_entity_poly.entity_id
_entity_poly.type
_entity_poly.pdbx_seq_one_letter_code
_entity_poly.pdbx_strand_id
1 'polypeptide(L)'
;MDLIRKFVEQVIEKSDYTELDKYYLYNHVLHLVGKCEKECQEASIIDVKDALVEQAVLNQKIDDLSSSKDSLGCELMDLITPIPSVLNQRFNEMYAQDKKRAIADFYELSKADDYVKTKAIAKNIYFKTPTDYGNLEITINLSKPEKDPKQIALAKKLAPSGYPLCQLCMENEGYYGRVDHPARTNHRIVRFNLGEEVWGFQYSPYAYFNEHCIFLDGKHEPMVISKETFSNLLEIVEKFPGYFAGSNADLPIVGGSILTHEHYQGGRHVFAMEEAPVERSFRFAGFENVSAGIVKWPMSVIRLNGSDKAELVALSAKILDSWRKYSDEKVNVKAFDGDVLHHTITPIARMKNGNYELDLVLRDNQTSEEYPDGIFHPHKDVQHIKKENIGLIEVMGLAILPPRLKDELAEVGKHILGTSNEMKEYHRVWADEIKQNHPEATAENITEIVNQETGRVFARVLEDAGVYKRNKQGQEAFMRFVENVGLE
;
A
#
# COMPACT_ATOMS: atom_id res chain seq x y z
N MET A 1 31.52 -10.25 -24.39
CA MET A 1 31.72 -10.84 -23.04
C MET A 1 30.55 -11.77 -22.78
N ASP A 2 30.77 -12.98 -22.25
CA ASP A 2 29.65 -13.86 -21.89
C ASP A 2 28.83 -13.26 -20.73
N LEU A 3 27.55 -13.61 -20.69
CA LEU A 3 26.56 -13.05 -19.76
C LEU A 3 26.93 -13.25 -18.28
N ILE A 4 27.53 -14.39 -17.93
CA ILE A 4 27.93 -14.70 -16.55
C ILE A 4 29.06 -13.77 -16.11
N ARG A 5 30.10 -13.59 -16.92
CA ARG A 5 31.19 -12.67 -16.54
C ARG A 5 30.70 -11.24 -16.38
N LYS A 6 29.78 -10.79 -17.25
CA LYS A 6 29.20 -9.44 -17.14
C LYS A 6 28.45 -9.26 -15.83
N PHE A 7 27.64 -10.25 -15.44
CA PHE A 7 26.94 -10.24 -14.16
C PHE A 7 27.91 -10.21 -12.98
N VAL A 8 28.93 -11.06 -12.98
CA VAL A 8 29.94 -11.12 -11.92
C VAL A 8 30.68 -9.80 -11.75
N GLU A 9 31.05 -9.12 -12.83
CA GLU A 9 31.69 -7.79 -12.75
C GLU A 9 30.77 -6.75 -12.10
N GLN A 10 29.47 -6.78 -12.44
CA GLN A 10 28.50 -5.87 -11.82
C GLN A 10 28.19 -6.24 -10.37
N VAL A 11 28.26 -7.53 -10.00
CA VAL A 11 28.15 -7.98 -8.62
C VAL A 11 29.31 -7.41 -7.80
N ILE A 12 30.55 -7.56 -8.27
CA ILE A 12 31.75 -7.02 -7.59
C ILE A 12 31.67 -5.50 -7.47
N GLU A 13 31.23 -4.79 -8.53
CA GLU A 13 31.08 -3.32 -8.50
C GLU A 13 30.05 -2.83 -7.46
N LYS A 14 29.02 -3.63 -7.17
CA LYS A 14 27.83 -3.22 -6.39
C LYS A 14 27.74 -3.85 -5.00
N SER A 15 28.75 -4.61 -4.58
CA SER A 15 28.70 -5.38 -3.34
C SER A 15 30.02 -5.32 -2.58
N ASP A 16 30.14 -6.14 -1.54
CA ASP A 16 31.36 -6.27 -0.74
C ASP A 16 32.36 -7.28 -1.32
N TYR A 17 32.00 -7.96 -2.42
CA TYR A 17 32.91 -8.84 -3.13
C TYR A 17 34.05 -8.07 -3.81
N THR A 18 35.17 -8.75 -4.03
CA THR A 18 36.37 -8.18 -4.66
C THR A 18 36.75 -8.96 -5.91
N GLU A 19 37.73 -8.45 -6.67
CA GLU A 19 38.27 -9.18 -7.84
C GLU A 19 38.83 -10.57 -7.49
N LEU A 20 39.22 -10.83 -6.23
CA LEU A 20 39.63 -12.16 -5.79
C LEU A 20 38.48 -13.19 -5.86
N ASP A 21 37.24 -12.73 -5.75
CA ASP A 21 36.03 -13.56 -5.74
C ASP A 21 35.52 -13.88 -7.16
N LYS A 22 36.12 -13.30 -8.20
CA LYS A 22 35.64 -13.41 -9.59
C LYS A 22 35.39 -14.84 -10.06
N TYR A 23 36.34 -15.75 -9.82
CA TYR A 23 36.19 -17.16 -10.22
C TYR A 23 35.18 -17.91 -9.35
N TYR A 24 35.10 -17.58 -8.06
CA TYR A 24 34.12 -18.15 -7.14
C TYR A 24 32.70 -17.78 -7.58
N LEU A 25 32.44 -16.48 -7.79
CA LEU A 25 31.16 -15.95 -8.25
C LEU A 25 30.78 -16.50 -9.63
N TYR A 26 31.73 -16.57 -10.57
CA TYR A 26 31.48 -17.14 -11.89
C TYR A 26 31.02 -18.60 -11.79
N ASN A 27 31.71 -19.43 -11.01
CA ASN A 27 31.35 -20.83 -10.85
C ASN A 27 30.00 -21.00 -10.12
N HIS A 28 29.69 -20.13 -9.16
CA HIS A 28 28.40 -20.12 -8.47
C HIS A 28 27.25 -19.79 -9.44
N VAL A 29 27.36 -18.70 -10.21
CA VAL A 29 26.35 -18.33 -11.20
C VAL A 29 26.23 -19.40 -12.30
N LEU A 30 27.35 -19.97 -12.76
CA LEU A 30 27.36 -21.10 -13.71
C LEU A 30 26.60 -22.31 -13.19
N HIS A 31 26.70 -22.61 -11.88
CA HIS A 31 25.94 -23.69 -11.26
C HIS A 31 24.42 -23.43 -11.36
N LEU A 32 24.00 -22.21 -11.02
CA LEU A 32 22.60 -21.78 -11.02
C LEU A 32 21.99 -21.77 -12.43
N VAL A 33 22.69 -21.20 -13.42
CA VAL A 33 22.10 -20.92 -14.74
C VAL A 33 22.55 -21.88 -15.84
N GLY A 34 23.61 -22.65 -15.63
CA GLY A 34 24.22 -23.49 -16.66
C GLY A 34 25.08 -22.70 -17.64
N LYS A 35 25.59 -23.37 -18.69
CA LYS A 35 26.49 -22.74 -19.67
C LYS A 35 25.79 -21.61 -20.43
N CYS A 36 26.50 -20.51 -20.64
CA CYS A 36 26.04 -19.38 -21.44
C CYS A 36 27.07 -19.04 -22.51
N GLU A 37 26.66 -19.07 -23.78
CA GLU A 37 27.50 -18.69 -24.94
C GLU A 37 27.02 -17.39 -25.60
N LYS A 38 25.98 -16.76 -25.06
CA LYS A 38 25.42 -15.51 -25.58
C LYS A 38 26.30 -14.33 -25.20
N GLU A 39 26.51 -13.44 -26.17
CA GLU A 39 27.10 -12.12 -25.89
C GLU A 39 26.07 -11.22 -25.21
N CYS A 40 26.48 -10.59 -24.10
CA CYS A 40 25.65 -9.64 -23.36
C CYS A 40 25.65 -8.26 -24.04
N GLN A 41 24.47 -7.71 -24.32
CA GLN A 41 24.27 -6.33 -24.80
C GLN A 41 23.64 -5.43 -23.73
N GLU A 42 23.19 -6.03 -22.64
CA GLU A 42 22.49 -5.42 -21.53
C GLU A 42 23.42 -4.58 -20.65
N ALA A 43 22.95 -3.39 -20.26
CA ALA A 43 23.74 -2.46 -19.44
C ALA A 43 23.45 -2.60 -17.94
N SER A 44 22.18 -2.81 -17.54
CA SER A 44 21.79 -2.90 -16.12
C SER A 44 21.93 -4.31 -15.58
N ILE A 45 22.33 -4.44 -14.31
CA ILE A 45 22.39 -5.73 -13.61
C ILE A 45 21.03 -6.45 -13.59
N ILE A 46 19.93 -5.69 -13.56
CA ILE A 46 18.58 -6.26 -13.61
C ILE A 46 18.31 -6.89 -14.98
N ASP A 47 18.71 -6.23 -16.08
CA ASP A 47 18.58 -6.78 -17.43
C ASP A 47 19.45 -8.03 -17.61
N VAL A 48 20.68 -8.00 -17.10
CA VAL A 48 21.60 -9.14 -17.13
C VAL A 48 21.03 -10.31 -16.33
N LYS A 49 20.47 -10.06 -15.14
CA LYS A 49 19.77 -11.07 -14.32
C LYS A 49 18.55 -11.63 -15.03
N ASP A 50 17.74 -10.81 -15.69
CA ASP A 50 16.57 -11.30 -16.45
C ASP A 50 17.02 -12.24 -17.59
N ALA A 51 18.08 -11.89 -18.32
CA ALA A 51 18.65 -12.74 -19.36
C ALA A 51 19.24 -14.05 -18.80
N LEU A 52 19.86 -14.01 -17.61
CA LEU A 52 20.39 -15.19 -16.93
C LEU A 52 19.28 -16.15 -16.50
N VAL A 53 18.15 -15.63 -16.00
CA VAL A 53 16.97 -16.42 -15.65
C VAL A 53 16.39 -17.12 -16.88
N GLU A 54 16.25 -16.42 -18.01
CA GLU A 54 15.81 -17.06 -19.26
C GLU A 54 16.81 -18.11 -19.77
N GLN A 55 18.11 -17.87 -19.58
CA GLN A 55 19.14 -18.86 -19.91
C GLN A 55 19.05 -20.11 -19.03
N ALA A 56 18.70 -19.96 -17.75
CA ALA A 56 18.51 -21.09 -16.84
C ALA A 56 17.31 -21.96 -17.25
N VAL A 57 16.23 -21.36 -17.75
CA VAL A 57 15.09 -22.10 -18.34
C VAL A 57 15.53 -22.86 -19.59
N LEU A 58 16.26 -22.22 -20.51
CA LEU A 58 16.77 -22.88 -21.72
C LEU A 58 17.68 -24.06 -21.41
N ASN A 59 18.49 -23.93 -20.37
CA ASN A 59 19.39 -24.98 -19.88
C ASN A 59 18.68 -26.02 -18.98
N GLN A 60 17.37 -25.89 -18.77
CA GLN A 60 16.56 -26.77 -17.92
C GLN A 60 17.07 -26.86 -16.47
N LYS A 61 17.65 -25.76 -15.97
CA LYS A 61 18.06 -25.61 -14.57
C LYS A 61 16.88 -25.29 -13.65
N ILE A 62 15.89 -24.61 -14.20
CA ILE A 62 14.61 -24.32 -13.57
C ILE A 62 13.49 -24.55 -14.57
N ASP A 63 12.28 -24.78 -14.06
CA ASP A 63 11.07 -24.84 -14.89
C ASP A 63 10.68 -23.46 -15.41
N ASP A 64 9.97 -23.40 -16.54
CA ASP A 64 9.36 -22.18 -17.08
C ASP A 64 8.07 -21.83 -16.33
N LEU A 65 8.21 -21.54 -15.04
CA LEU A 65 7.16 -21.06 -14.14
C LEU A 65 7.57 -19.70 -13.59
N SER A 66 6.61 -18.77 -13.46
CA SER A 66 6.90 -17.43 -12.94
C SER A 66 7.52 -17.44 -11.53
N SER A 67 7.14 -18.39 -10.68
CA SER A 67 7.69 -18.57 -9.33
C SER A 67 9.13 -19.07 -9.35
N SER A 68 9.47 -19.95 -10.28
CA SER A 68 10.84 -20.48 -10.43
C SER A 68 11.76 -19.39 -10.98
N LYS A 69 11.26 -18.62 -11.95
CA LYS A 69 11.95 -17.44 -12.49
C LYS A 69 12.19 -16.38 -11.42
N ASP A 70 11.17 -16.06 -10.62
CA ASP A 70 11.27 -15.09 -9.52
C ASP A 70 12.26 -15.56 -8.44
N SER A 71 12.20 -16.84 -8.04
CA SER A 71 13.11 -17.41 -7.02
C SER A 71 14.57 -17.34 -7.45
N LEU A 72 14.88 -17.77 -8.69
CA LEU A 72 16.24 -17.68 -9.22
C LEU A 72 16.67 -16.21 -9.39
N GLY A 73 15.77 -15.34 -9.84
CA GLY A 73 16.04 -13.90 -9.95
C GLY A 73 16.43 -13.30 -8.61
N CYS A 74 15.68 -13.59 -7.55
CA CYS A 74 16.00 -13.16 -6.19
C CYS A 74 17.32 -13.76 -5.69
N GLU A 75 17.61 -15.04 -5.94
CA GLU A 75 18.90 -15.67 -5.56
C GLU A 75 20.10 -15.03 -6.27
N LEU A 76 19.98 -14.70 -7.55
CA LEU A 76 21.04 -13.99 -8.28
C LEU A 76 21.26 -12.58 -7.69
N MET A 77 20.19 -11.85 -7.38
CA MET A 77 20.30 -10.51 -6.80
C MET A 77 20.74 -10.52 -5.33
N ASP A 78 20.59 -11.63 -4.62
CA ASP A 78 21.12 -11.79 -3.26
C ASP A 78 22.64 -11.61 -3.21
N LEU A 79 23.35 -11.90 -4.32
CA LEU A 79 24.81 -11.68 -4.42
C LEU A 79 25.23 -10.21 -4.31
N ILE A 80 24.32 -9.25 -4.54
CA ILE A 80 24.60 -7.83 -4.26
C ILE A 80 23.91 -7.33 -2.99
N THR A 81 23.21 -8.21 -2.29
CA THR A 81 22.41 -7.87 -1.12
C THR A 81 23.22 -8.15 0.14
N PRO A 82 23.63 -7.13 0.93
CA PRO A 82 24.42 -7.35 2.14
C PRO A 82 23.67 -8.23 3.14
N ILE A 83 24.38 -9.08 3.88
CA ILE A 83 23.74 -9.89 4.93
C ILE A 83 23.07 -8.99 5.99
N PRO A 84 22.04 -9.47 6.72
CA PRO A 84 21.22 -8.63 7.60
C PRO A 84 22.00 -7.82 8.64
N SER A 85 23.04 -8.40 9.23
CA SER A 85 23.89 -7.73 10.22
C SER A 85 24.65 -6.54 9.62
N VAL A 86 25.24 -6.73 8.44
CA VAL A 86 25.97 -5.69 7.71
C VAL A 86 25.04 -4.58 7.26
N LEU A 87 23.85 -4.92 6.73
CA LEU A 87 22.84 -3.91 6.37
C LEU A 87 22.46 -3.04 7.58
N ASN A 88 22.09 -3.67 8.69
CA ASN A 88 21.62 -2.97 9.88
C ASN A 88 22.74 -2.12 10.51
N GLN A 89 23.98 -2.61 10.51
CA GLN A 89 25.13 -1.82 10.94
C GLN A 89 25.28 -0.55 10.07
N ARG A 90 25.34 -0.70 8.75
CA ARG A 90 25.48 0.42 7.80
C ARG A 90 24.34 1.42 7.92
N PHE A 91 23.11 0.92 8.03
CA PHE A 91 21.94 1.76 8.22
C PHE A 91 22.05 2.58 9.51
N ASN A 92 22.38 1.94 10.64
CA ASN A 92 22.49 2.61 11.94
C ASN A 92 23.64 3.64 11.99
N GLU A 93 24.79 3.31 11.41
CA GLU A 93 25.94 4.22 11.30
C GLU A 93 25.61 5.46 10.47
N MET A 94 24.94 5.27 9.32
CA MET A 94 24.49 6.38 8.49
C MET A 94 23.36 7.15 9.17
N TYR A 95 22.42 6.47 9.81
CA TYR A 95 21.25 7.09 10.45
C TYR A 95 21.65 7.99 11.62
N ALA A 96 22.71 7.63 12.36
CA ALA A 96 23.29 8.45 13.41
C ALA A 96 23.91 9.76 12.88
N GLN A 97 24.32 9.80 11.61
CA GLN A 97 24.93 10.96 10.96
C GLN A 97 23.90 11.79 10.18
N ASP A 98 23.12 11.12 9.33
CA ASP A 98 22.07 11.69 8.50
C ASP A 98 20.94 10.65 8.29
N LYS A 99 19.86 10.82 9.05
CA LYS A 99 18.65 9.98 8.96
C LYS A 99 18.08 9.91 7.55
N LYS A 100 18.04 11.04 6.83
CA LYS A 100 17.44 11.10 5.48
C LYS A 100 18.29 10.32 4.50
N ARG A 101 19.63 10.42 4.64
CA ARG A 101 20.57 9.67 3.81
C ARG A 101 20.46 8.16 4.05
N ALA A 102 20.38 7.72 5.30
CA ALA A 102 20.23 6.29 5.63
C ALA A 102 18.98 5.66 4.98
N ILE A 103 17.85 6.38 5.07
CA ILE A 103 16.57 5.95 4.45
C ILE A 103 16.68 5.90 2.93
N ALA A 104 17.28 6.94 2.32
CA ALA A 104 17.48 7.01 0.88
C ALA A 104 18.41 5.90 0.37
N ASP A 105 19.53 5.65 1.06
CA ASP A 105 20.47 4.58 0.70
C ASP A 105 19.81 3.20 0.80
N PHE A 106 18.97 2.97 1.81
CA PHE A 106 18.20 1.72 1.91
C PHE A 106 17.19 1.57 0.76
N TYR A 107 16.55 2.65 0.31
CA TYR A 107 15.67 2.61 -0.86
C TYR A 107 16.43 2.36 -2.16
N GLU A 108 17.61 2.99 -2.33
CA GLU A 108 18.47 2.73 -3.49
C GLU A 108 18.95 1.28 -3.53
N LEU A 109 19.33 0.71 -2.39
CA LEU A 109 19.67 -0.71 -2.29
C LEU A 109 18.49 -1.58 -2.74
N SER A 110 17.29 -1.34 -2.17
CA SER A 110 16.08 -2.12 -2.48
C SER A 110 15.64 -2.00 -3.95
N LYS A 111 16.03 -0.92 -4.65
CA LYS A 111 15.83 -0.79 -6.10
C LYS A 111 16.94 -1.51 -6.88
N ALA A 112 18.18 -1.43 -6.41
CA ALA A 112 19.35 -2.00 -7.07
C ALA A 112 19.33 -3.53 -7.05
N ASP A 113 18.93 -4.14 -5.94
CA ASP A 113 18.76 -5.58 -5.77
C ASP A 113 17.46 -6.14 -6.40
N ASP A 114 16.67 -5.30 -7.08
CA ASP A 114 15.38 -5.68 -7.68
C ASP A 114 14.39 -6.29 -6.67
N TYR A 115 14.49 -5.94 -5.38
CA TYR A 115 13.42 -6.24 -4.42
C TYR A 115 12.20 -5.34 -4.69
N VAL A 116 12.41 -4.03 -4.80
CA VAL A 116 11.46 -3.07 -5.36
C VAL A 116 11.48 -3.22 -6.87
N LYS A 117 10.40 -3.78 -7.43
CA LYS A 117 10.27 -4.14 -8.84
C LYS A 117 10.05 -2.92 -9.73
N THR A 118 11.04 -2.03 -9.82
CA THR A 118 10.96 -0.75 -10.55
C THR A 118 10.47 -0.90 -11.99
N LYS A 119 10.94 -1.92 -12.73
CA LYS A 119 10.47 -2.23 -14.09
C LYS A 119 8.99 -2.63 -14.15
N ALA A 120 8.50 -3.36 -13.15
CA ALA A 120 7.10 -3.77 -13.09
C ALA A 120 6.21 -2.58 -12.69
N ILE A 121 6.66 -1.79 -11.71
CA ILE A 121 5.97 -0.58 -11.23
C ILE A 121 5.82 0.45 -12.37
N ALA A 122 6.84 0.61 -13.22
CA ALA A 122 6.81 1.52 -14.37
C ALA A 122 5.71 1.19 -15.40
N LYS A 123 5.11 -0.01 -15.34
CA LYS A 123 3.98 -0.38 -16.21
C LYS A 123 2.64 0.13 -15.70
N ASN A 124 2.55 0.51 -14.42
CA ASN A 124 1.30 0.99 -13.84
C ASN A 124 0.79 2.22 -14.59
N ILE A 125 -0.53 2.29 -14.78
CA ILE A 125 -1.17 3.49 -15.31
C ILE A 125 -1.46 4.39 -14.12
N TYR A 126 -1.15 5.68 -14.25
CA TYR A 126 -1.37 6.66 -13.19
C TYR A 126 -1.93 7.95 -13.79
N PHE A 127 -2.97 8.50 -13.16
CA PHE A 127 -3.52 9.80 -13.50
C PHE A 127 -4.16 10.46 -12.27
N LYS A 128 -4.37 11.77 -12.35
CA LYS A 128 -5.05 12.56 -11.31
C LYS A 128 -6.38 13.07 -11.83
N THR A 129 -7.36 13.13 -10.95
CA THR A 129 -8.70 13.63 -11.25
C THR A 129 -9.06 14.75 -10.27
N PRO A 130 -9.31 15.98 -10.74
CA PRO A 130 -9.82 17.06 -9.90
C PRO A 130 -11.22 16.73 -9.37
N THR A 131 -11.42 16.95 -8.08
CA THR A 131 -12.71 16.78 -7.38
C THR A 131 -12.93 17.91 -6.37
N ASP A 132 -14.11 17.97 -5.76
CA ASP A 132 -14.41 18.91 -4.68
C ASP A 132 -13.52 18.74 -3.44
N TYR A 133 -12.84 17.60 -3.33
CA TYR A 133 -11.95 17.20 -2.25
C TYR A 133 -10.46 17.35 -2.60
N GLY A 134 -10.14 17.92 -3.77
CA GLY A 134 -8.77 18.01 -4.30
C GLY A 134 -8.52 17.00 -5.42
N ASN A 135 -7.26 16.82 -5.79
CA ASN A 135 -6.88 15.93 -6.88
C ASN A 135 -6.75 14.49 -6.37
N LEU A 136 -7.78 13.68 -6.56
CA LEU A 136 -7.67 12.24 -6.29
C LEU A 136 -6.70 11.61 -7.28
N GLU A 137 -5.94 10.64 -6.80
CA GLU A 137 -4.96 9.90 -7.59
C GLU A 137 -5.54 8.53 -7.93
N ILE A 138 -5.34 8.07 -9.16
CA ILE A 138 -5.82 6.78 -9.62
C ILE A 138 -4.64 6.00 -10.18
N THR A 139 -4.44 4.77 -9.71
CA THR A 139 -3.47 3.85 -10.29
C THR A 139 -4.14 2.55 -10.71
N ILE A 140 -3.88 2.09 -11.94
CA ILE A 140 -4.21 0.72 -12.36
C ILE A 140 -2.94 -0.10 -12.18
N ASN A 141 -2.95 -1.01 -11.20
CA ASN A 141 -1.77 -1.76 -10.81
C ASN A 141 -1.53 -2.92 -11.78
N LEU A 142 -0.56 -2.76 -12.69
CA LEU A 142 -0.09 -3.77 -13.64
C LEU A 142 1.22 -4.44 -13.18
N SER A 143 1.76 -4.02 -12.05
CA SER A 143 3.07 -4.46 -11.56
C SER A 143 3.02 -5.81 -10.85
N LYS A 144 1.91 -6.11 -10.17
CA LYS A 144 1.75 -7.35 -9.42
C LYS A 144 1.44 -8.50 -10.39
N PRO A 145 2.26 -9.55 -10.44
CA PRO A 145 2.03 -10.67 -11.35
C PRO A 145 0.74 -11.42 -11.00
N GLU A 146 -0.05 -11.75 -12.02
CA GLU A 146 -1.16 -12.71 -11.87
C GLU A 146 -0.60 -14.12 -11.65
N LYS A 147 -1.28 -14.91 -10.81
CA LYS A 147 -0.87 -16.30 -10.57
C LYS A 147 -1.23 -17.17 -11.77
N ASP A 148 -0.26 -17.91 -12.31
CA ASP A 148 -0.47 -18.84 -13.41
C ASP A 148 -1.45 -19.97 -12.99
N PRO A 149 -2.46 -20.33 -13.79
CA PRO A 149 -3.31 -21.50 -13.55
C PRO A 149 -2.54 -22.78 -13.18
N LYS A 150 -1.36 -23.02 -13.80
CA LYS A 150 -0.48 -24.14 -13.46
C LYS A 150 0.07 -24.03 -12.04
N GLN A 151 0.48 -22.85 -11.60
CA GLN A 151 0.94 -22.60 -10.24
C GLN A 151 -0.19 -22.77 -9.23
N ILE A 152 -1.40 -22.29 -9.55
CA ILE A 152 -2.57 -22.47 -8.69
C ILE A 152 -2.86 -23.97 -8.51
N ALA A 153 -2.80 -24.76 -9.59
CA ALA A 153 -3.00 -26.20 -9.53
C ALA A 153 -1.90 -26.91 -8.72
N LEU A 154 -0.64 -26.46 -8.84
CA LEU A 154 0.48 -27.01 -8.09
C LEU A 154 0.41 -26.66 -6.60
N ALA A 155 0.11 -25.39 -6.27
CA ALA A 155 -0.06 -24.92 -4.90
C ALA A 155 -1.15 -25.68 -4.14
N LYS A 156 -2.26 -26.03 -4.80
CA LYS A 156 -3.34 -26.84 -4.20
C LYS A 156 -2.91 -28.27 -3.83
N LYS A 157 -1.83 -28.78 -4.41
CA LYS A 157 -1.29 -30.12 -4.13
C LYS A 157 -0.21 -30.11 -3.03
N LEU A 158 0.32 -28.93 -2.69
CA LEU A 158 1.31 -28.81 -1.64
C LEU A 158 0.66 -28.95 -0.27
N ALA A 159 1.34 -29.66 0.63
CA ALA A 159 0.96 -29.64 2.04
C ALA A 159 1.10 -28.20 2.57
N PRO A 160 0.19 -27.71 3.42
CA PRO A 160 0.34 -26.41 4.06
C PRO A 160 1.68 -26.33 4.78
N SER A 161 2.49 -25.33 4.44
CA SER A 161 3.73 -25.02 5.17
C SER A 161 3.41 -24.07 6.33
N GLY A 162 3.97 -24.34 7.51
CA GLY A 162 3.89 -23.45 8.67
C GLY A 162 5.00 -22.39 8.74
N TYR A 163 5.87 -22.29 7.73
CA TYR A 163 7.02 -21.37 7.75
C TYR A 163 7.31 -20.75 6.37
N PRO A 164 7.50 -19.42 6.26
CA PRO A 164 7.10 -18.40 7.24
C PRO A 164 5.57 -18.40 7.43
N LEU A 165 5.10 -17.96 8.61
CA LEU A 165 3.67 -17.97 8.94
C LEU A 165 2.85 -17.03 8.06
N CYS A 166 3.40 -15.87 7.70
CA CYS A 166 2.81 -14.96 6.70
C CYS A 166 3.91 -14.22 5.94
N GLN A 167 3.53 -13.32 5.02
CA GLN A 167 4.45 -12.55 4.17
C GLN A 167 5.12 -11.37 4.88
N LEU A 168 4.71 -11.05 6.12
CA LEU A 168 5.26 -9.96 6.93
C LEU A 168 6.20 -10.46 8.03
N CYS A 169 6.25 -11.76 8.29
CA CYS A 169 7.17 -12.35 9.26
C CYS A 169 8.64 -12.00 8.95
N MET A 170 9.41 -11.69 9.98
CA MET A 170 10.86 -11.43 9.89
C MET A 170 11.61 -12.60 9.22
N GLU A 171 11.10 -13.82 9.41
CA GLU A 171 11.54 -15.09 8.82
C GLU A 171 11.52 -15.12 7.28
N ASN A 172 10.87 -14.14 6.64
CA ASN A 172 10.92 -13.98 5.19
C ASN A 172 12.28 -13.48 4.70
N GLU A 173 13.07 -12.79 5.54
CA GLU A 173 14.39 -12.29 5.16
C GLU A 173 15.31 -13.46 4.74
N GLY A 174 15.69 -13.52 3.47
CA GLY A 174 16.49 -14.62 2.92
C GLY A 174 15.69 -15.85 2.49
N TYR A 175 14.36 -15.84 2.52
CA TYR A 175 13.55 -17.03 2.22
C TYR A 175 13.52 -17.35 0.72
N TYR A 176 13.88 -18.58 0.34
CA TYR A 176 13.90 -19.06 -1.05
C TYR A 176 12.55 -19.05 -1.77
N GLY A 177 11.44 -18.99 -1.03
CA GLY A 177 10.11 -19.04 -1.61
C GLY A 177 9.64 -20.46 -1.92
N ARG A 178 8.38 -20.54 -2.33
CA ARG A 178 7.66 -21.74 -2.79
C ARG A 178 6.49 -21.29 -3.68
N VAL A 179 5.80 -22.23 -4.31
CA VAL A 179 4.76 -21.90 -5.31
C VAL A 179 3.63 -21.02 -4.72
N ASP A 180 3.32 -21.19 -3.44
CA ASP A 180 2.30 -20.45 -2.71
C ASP A 180 2.83 -19.25 -1.89
N HIS A 181 4.15 -19.06 -1.79
CA HIS A 181 4.78 -18.03 -0.96
C HIS A 181 6.01 -17.42 -1.65
N PRO A 182 6.06 -16.09 -1.84
CA PRO A 182 7.05 -15.46 -2.71
C PRO A 182 8.50 -15.66 -2.23
N ALA A 183 9.44 -15.63 -3.17
CA ALA A 183 10.86 -15.58 -2.86
C ALA A 183 11.26 -14.21 -2.29
N ARG A 184 12.21 -14.26 -1.37
CA ARG A 184 12.69 -13.16 -0.54
C ARG A 184 14.17 -13.33 -0.19
N THR A 185 14.94 -14.04 -1.03
CA THR A 185 16.39 -14.24 -0.82
C THR A 185 17.13 -12.91 -0.83
N ASN A 186 16.84 -12.03 -1.81
CA ASN A 186 17.34 -10.65 -1.86
C ASN A 186 16.58 -9.65 -0.97
N HIS A 187 15.65 -10.10 -0.12
CA HIS A 187 14.89 -9.20 0.76
C HIS A 187 15.69 -8.91 2.03
N ARG A 188 15.64 -7.67 2.52
CA ARG A 188 16.22 -7.27 3.80
C ARG A 188 15.34 -6.33 4.60
N ILE A 189 15.47 -6.42 5.92
CA ILE A 189 14.67 -5.67 6.89
C ILE A 189 15.61 -4.86 7.79
N VAL A 190 15.37 -3.55 7.84
CA VAL A 190 15.97 -2.66 8.84
C VAL A 190 15.22 -2.84 10.15
N ARG A 191 15.93 -3.19 11.22
CA ARG A 191 15.37 -3.42 12.55
C ARG A 191 15.50 -2.15 13.39
N PHE A 192 14.43 -1.79 14.08
CA PHE A 192 14.39 -0.65 14.98
C PHE A 192 13.44 -0.94 16.14
N ASN A 193 13.49 -0.13 17.20
CA ASN A 193 12.61 -0.32 18.35
C ASN A 193 11.46 0.69 18.36
N LEU A 194 10.27 0.21 18.73
CA LEU A 194 9.14 1.01 19.22
C LEU A 194 8.93 0.64 20.68
N GLY A 195 9.16 1.57 21.59
CA GLY A 195 9.34 1.24 23.00
C GLY A 195 10.44 0.18 23.21
N GLU A 196 10.09 -0.94 23.84
CA GLU A 196 11.00 -2.07 24.10
C GLU A 196 10.91 -3.17 23.03
N GLU A 197 9.96 -3.07 22.10
CA GLU A 197 9.68 -4.09 21.11
C GLU A 197 10.48 -3.86 19.83
N VAL A 198 10.91 -4.96 19.20
CA VAL A 198 11.70 -4.92 17.94
C VAL A 198 10.75 -4.97 16.76
N TRP A 199 10.84 -3.96 15.91
CA TRP A 199 10.08 -3.79 14.67
C TRP A 199 10.99 -3.84 13.45
N GLY A 200 10.39 -4.15 12.30
CA GLY A 200 11.04 -4.18 11.00
C GLY A 200 10.55 -3.05 10.10
N PHE A 201 11.45 -2.51 9.28
CA PHE A 201 11.18 -1.55 8.21
C PHE A 201 11.61 -2.17 6.88
N GLN A 202 10.66 -2.28 5.94
CA GLN A 202 10.90 -2.73 4.57
C GLN A 202 10.09 -1.91 3.56
N TYR A 203 10.58 -1.80 2.33
CA TYR A 203 9.79 -1.26 1.23
C TYR A 203 8.78 -2.28 0.70
N SER A 204 7.73 -1.80 0.02
CA SER A 204 6.83 -2.68 -0.72
C SER A 204 7.44 -3.04 -2.08
N PRO A 205 7.50 -4.34 -2.46
CA PRO A 205 8.10 -4.75 -3.73
C PRO A 205 7.29 -4.25 -4.94
N TYR A 206 5.99 -4.04 -4.77
CA TYR A 206 5.06 -3.52 -5.78
C TYR A 206 4.43 -2.21 -5.28
N ALA A 207 5.26 -1.17 -5.20
CA ALA A 207 4.87 0.13 -4.65
C ALA A 207 3.72 0.79 -5.44
N TYR A 208 2.81 1.44 -4.71
CA TYR A 208 1.69 2.20 -5.28
C TYR A 208 2.02 3.69 -5.43
N PHE A 209 2.98 4.18 -4.65
CA PHE A 209 3.45 5.56 -4.61
C PHE A 209 4.94 5.56 -4.24
N ASN A 210 5.57 6.73 -4.28
CA ASN A 210 7.01 6.86 -4.02
C ASN A 210 7.40 6.39 -2.60
N GLU A 211 8.44 5.55 -2.49
CA GLU A 211 8.95 5.05 -1.22
C GLU A 211 7.88 4.34 -0.34
N HIS A 212 6.84 3.73 -0.94
CA HIS A 212 5.84 2.95 -0.21
C HIS A 212 6.51 1.84 0.61
N CYS A 213 6.28 1.86 1.93
CA CYS A 213 6.91 0.97 2.88
C CYS A 213 5.95 0.38 3.92
N ILE A 214 6.45 -0.61 4.65
CA ILE A 214 5.76 -1.34 5.69
C ILE A 214 6.65 -1.35 6.94
N PHE A 215 6.06 -0.99 8.08
CA PHE A 215 6.64 -1.19 9.41
C PHE A 215 5.93 -2.39 10.04
N LEU A 216 6.64 -3.47 10.33
CA LEU A 216 6.07 -4.74 10.77
C LEU A 216 6.52 -5.09 12.18
N ASP A 217 5.62 -5.66 12.97
CA ASP A 217 5.97 -6.17 14.28
C ASP A 217 6.94 -7.36 14.13
N GLY A 218 7.94 -7.47 15.01
CA GLY A 218 8.79 -8.65 15.08
C GLY A 218 8.02 -9.93 15.49
N LYS A 219 6.88 -9.79 16.18
CA LYS A 219 6.00 -10.88 16.57
C LYS A 219 4.88 -11.07 15.55
N HIS A 220 4.54 -12.33 15.26
CA HIS A 220 3.35 -12.65 14.47
C HIS A 220 2.12 -12.63 15.37
N GLU A 221 1.51 -11.45 15.50
CA GLU A 221 0.27 -11.28 16.25
C GLU A 221 -0.77 -10.49 15.45
N PRO A 222 -2.07 -10.78 15.62
CA PRO A 222 -3.11 -10.08 14.88
C PRO A 222 -3.07 -8.57 15.10
N MET A 223 -3.44 -7.84 14.06
CA MET A 223 -3.48 -6.40 14.08
C MET A 223 -4.60 -5.88 15.02
N VAL A 224 -4.31 -4.82 15.76
CA VAL A 224 -5.23 -4.16 16.69
C VAL A 224 -5.13 -2.64 16.61
N ILE A 225 -6.26 -1.95 16.76
CA ILE A 225 -6.30 -0.50 16.95
C ILE A 225 -6.49 -0.19 18.43
N SER A 226 -5.48 0.43 19.03
CA SER A 226 -5.41 0.74 20.45
C SER A 226 -4.69 2.07 20.72
N LYS A 227 -4.55 2.43 22.00
CA LYS A 227 -3.71 3.57 22.42
C LYS A 227 -2.25 3.40 21.95
N GLU A 228 -1.75 2.17 21.96
CA GLU A 228 -0.39 1.84 21.54
C GLU A 228 -0.19 2.10 20.04
N THR A 229 -1.20 1.82 19.22
CA THR A 229 -1.20 2.17 17.79
C THR A 229 -0.87 3.65 17.57
N PHE A 230 -1.55 4.57 18.27
CA PHE A 230 -1.30 6.00 18.12
C PHE A 230 0.11 6.38 18.58
N SER A 231 0.61 5.78 19.65
CA SER A 231 1.97 6.00 20.15
C SER A 231 3.01 5.54 19.13
N ASN A 232 2.83 4.34 18.58
CA ASN A 232 3.71 3.74 17.59
C ASN A 232 3.77 4.57 16.31
N LEU A 233 2.63 5.00 15.78
CA LEU A 233 2.58 5.84 14.58
C LEU A 233 3.32 7.17 14.77
N LEU A 234 3.14 7.84 15.91
CA LEU A 234 3.84 9.10 16.20
C LEU A 234 5.35 8.90 16.40
N GLU A 235 5.77 7.79 17.02
CA GLU A 235 7.18 7.44 17.16
C GLU A 235 7.84 7.06 15.81
N ILE A 236 7.11 6.41 14.91
CA ILE A 236 7.59 6.10 13.55
C ILE A 236 7.89 7.38 12.78
N VAL A 237 6.97 8.34 12.73
CA VAL A 237 7.16 9.58 11.95
C VAL A 237 8.25 10.49 12.55
N GLU A 238 8.57 10.31 13.82
CA GLU A 238 9.72 10.92 14.50
C GLU A 238 11.05 10.27 14.10
N LYS A 239 11.08 8.94 13.94
CA LYS A 239 12.27 8.20 13.49
C LYS A 239 12.53 8.36 11.99
N PHE A 240 11.49 8.35 11.16
CA PHE A 240 11.61 8.36 9.70
C PHE A 240 11.17 9.71 9.11
N PRO A 241 12.05 10.73 9.09
CA PRO A 241 11.67 12.09 8.71
C PRO A 241 11.18 12.20 7.26
N GLY A 242 10.04 12.85 7.09
CA GLY A 242 9.37 13.05 5.80
C GLY A 242 8.53 11.85 5.35
N TYR A 243 8.31 10.87 6.22
CA TYR A 243 7.39 9.77 5.97
C TYR A 243 6.09 10.02 6.76
N PHE A 244 4.98 9.58 6.20
CA PHE A 244 3.77 9.30 6.98
C PHE A 244 3.81 7.85 7.48
N ALA A 245 3.02 7.57 8.50
CA ALA A 245 2.73 6.20 8.95
C ALA A 245 1.25 6.09 9.29
N GLY A 246 0.60 5.01 8.88
CA GLY A 246 -0.78 4.76 9.21
C GLY A 246 -1.08 3.28 9.37
N SER A 247 -2.22 3.00 9.99
CA SER A 247 -2.73 1.63 10.14
C SER A 247 -4.04 1.46 9.37
N ASN A 248 -4.27 0.28 8.80
CA ASN A 248 -5.62 -0.07 8.32
C ASN A 248 -6.60 -0.15 9.52
N ALA A 249 -7.89 -0.39 9.26
CA ALA A 249 -8.80 -0.80 10.33
C ALA A 249 -8.56 -2.26 10.74
N ASP A 250 -8.72 -2.57 12.03
CA ASP A 250 -8.62 -3.92 12.62
C ASP A 250 -9.90 -4.76 12.48
N LEU A 251 -10.97 -4.17 11.92
CA LEU A 251 -12.24 -4.84 11.70
C LEU A 251 -12.38 -5.36 10.25
N PRO A 252 -13.09 -6.49 10.04
CA PRO A 252 -13.39 -6.98 8.69
C PRO A 252 -14.24 -5.96 7.91
N ILE A 253 -14.29 -6.09 6.57
CA ILE A 253 -15.00 -5.22 5.60
C ILE A 253 -14.36 -3.83 5.43
N VAL A 254 -13.91 -3.19 6.51
CA VAL A 254 -13.30 -1.84 6.48
C VAL A 254 -11.77 -1.85 6.50
N GLY A 255 -11.16 -3.01 6.71
CA GLY A 255 -9.71 -3.20 6.86
C GLY A 255 -8.97 -3.69 5.61
N GLY A 256 -7.64 -3.70 5.72
CA GLY A 256 -6.70 -4.17 4.69
C GLY A 256 -6.64 -5.70 4.57
N SER A 257 -5.80 -6.19 3.65
CA SER A 257 -5.77 -7.61 3.26
C SER A 257 -5.03 -8.55 4.21
N ILE A 258 -4.26 -8.03 5.17
CA ILE A 258 -3.49 -8.82 6.14
C ILE A 258 -3.87 -8.35 7.55
N LEU A 259 -4.70 -9.12 8.25
CA LEU A 259 -5.07 -8.83 9.65
C LEU A 259 -4.37 -9.75 10.64
N THR A 260 -3.61 -10.72 10.16
CA THR A 260 -2.98 -11.78 10.97
C THR A 260 -1.63 -11.37 11.56
N HIS A 261 -1.07 -10.24 11.13
CA HIS A 261 0.22 -9.72 11.59
C HIS A 261 0.12 -8.20 11.72
N GLU A 262 0.35 -7.67 12.92
CA GLU A 262 0.41 -6.25 13.23
C GLU A 262 1.48 -5.53 12.38
N HIS A 263 1.05 -4.46 11.71
CA HIS A 263 1.90 -3.67 10.83
C HIS A 263 1.27 -2.32 10.50
N TYR A 264 2.13 -1.37 10.14
CA TYR A 264 1.77 -0.06 9.64
C TYR A 264 2.26 0.10 8.20
N GLN A 265 1.52 0.86 7.39
CA GLN A 265 2.00 1.27 6.07
C GLN A 265 2.47 2.72 6.16
N GLY A 266 3.47 3.06 5.36
CA GLY A 266 4.02 4.41 5.31
C GLY A 266 4.76 4.68 4.02
N GLY A 267 5.50 5.78 4.01
CA GLY A 267 6.38 6.16 2.92
C GLY A 267 6.41 7.66 2.70
N ARG A 268 7.11 8.09 1.65
CA ARG A 268 7.27 9.51 1.30
C ARG A 268 6.37 9.90 0.15
N HIS A 269 5.15 10.31 0.48
CA HIS A 269 4.16 10.83 -0.47
C HIS A 269 3.18 11.76 0.24
N VAL A 270 2.77 12.83 -0.45
CA VAL A 270 1.74 13.77 0.03
C VAL A 270 0.44 13.43 -0.68
N PHE A 271 -0.53 12.90 0.07
CA PHE A 271 -1.83 12.52 -0.47
C PHE A 271 -2.82 13.69 -0.45
N ALA A 272 -3.85 13.61 -1.29
CA ALA A 272 -4.91 14.62 -1.37
C ALA A 272 -5.58 14.91 -0.01
N MET A 273 -5.79 13.90 0.84
CA MET A 273 -6.36 14.11 2.18
C MET A 273 -5.46 14.96 3.08
N GLU A 274 -4.13 14.85 2.95
CA GLU A 274 -3.19 15.66 3.73
C GLU A 274 -3.29 17.15 3.38
N GLU A 275 -3.53 17.47 2.11
CA GLU A 275 -3.71 18.83 1.61
C GLU A 275 -5.11 19.39 1.89
N ALA A 276 -6.10 18.50 2.13
CA ALA A 276 -7.47 18.91 2.37
C ALA A 276 -7.59 19.81 3.62
N PRO A 277 -8.32 20.93 3.53
CA PRO A 277 -8.43 21.90 4.61
C PRO A 277 -9.34 21.38 5.74
N VAL A 278 -9.13 21.90 6.95
CA VAL A 278 -10.11 21.77 8.03
C VAL A 278 -11.24 22.76 7.78
N GLU A 279 -12.48 22.27 7.69
CA GLU A 279 -13.67 23.10 7.44
C GLU A 279 -14.40 23.51 8.73
N ARG A 280 -14.20 22.77 9.83
CA ARG A 280 -14.73 23.13 11.14
C ARG A 280 -13.74 22.77 12.23
N SER A 281 -13.24 23.79 12.94
CA SER A 281 -12.28 23.64 14.02
C SER A 281 -12.96 23.64 15.38
N PHE A 282 -12.38 22.93 16.34
CA PHE A 282 -12.83 22.86 17.73
C PHE A 282 -11.69 22.43 18.66
N ARG A 283 -11.95 22.43 19.97
CA ARG A 283 -11.05 21.97 21.03
C ARG A 283 -11.78 21.02 21.94
N PHE A 284 -11.09 20.00 22.43
CA PHE A 284 -11.65 19.07 23.40
C PHE A 284 -11.24 19.49 24.81
N ALA A 285 -12.19 19.43 25.75
CA ALA A 285 -11.93 19.75 27.15
C ALA A 285 -10.83 18.84 27.73
N GLY A 286 -9.82 19.44 28.37
CA GLY A 286 -8.64 18.77 28.91
C GLY A 286 -7.51 18.51 27.91
N PHE A 287 -7.62 19.04 26.68
CA PHE A 287 -6.62 18.92 25.61
C PHE A 287 -6.43 20.25 24.88
N GLU A 288 -6.31 21.35 25.63
CA GLU A 288 -6.33 22.71 25.10
C GLU A 288 -5.12 23.04 24.21
N ASN A 289 -4.04 22.27 24.29
CA ASN A 289 -2.85 22.42 23.43
C ASN A 289 -2.96 21.61 22.12
N VAL A 290 -3.98 20.78 21.96
CA VAL A 290 -4.24 20.03 20.73
C VAL A 290 -5.35 20.72 19.94
N SER A 291 -5.02 21.19 18.75
CA SER A 291 -6.03 21.67 17.81
C SER A 291 -6.71 20.47 17.13
N ALA A 292 -8.04 20.55 16.98
CA ALA A 292 -8.83 19.52 16.34
C ALA A 292 -9.78 20.12 15.30
N GLY A 293 -10.17 19.33 14.30
CA GLY A 293 -11.21 19.74 13.37
C GLY A 293 -11.64 18.67 12.38
N ILE A 294 -12.76 18.93 11.72
CA ILE A 294 -13.28 18.11 10.63
C ILE A 294 -12.60 18.53 9.32
N VAL A 295 -12.03 17.56 8.61
CA VAL A 295 -11.40 17.77 7.31
C VAL A 295 -12.48 17.82 6.22
N LYS A 296 -12.33 18.72 5.25
CA LYS A 296 -13.14 18.75 4.02
C LYS A 296 -12.78 17.56 3.13
N TRP A 297 -13.25 16.38 3.50
CA TRP A 297 -12.93 15.09 2.89
C TRP A 297 -14.22 14.25 2.75
N PRO A 298 -14.37 13.34 1.75
CA PRO A 298 -15.59 12.57 1.58
C PRO A 298 -15.84 11.59 2.74
N MET A 299 -14.76 11.11 3.37
CA MET A 299 -14.84 10.29 4.58
C MET A 299 -14.83 11.14 5.85
N SER A 300 -15.32 10.57 6.96
CA SER A 300 -15.41 11.26 8.25
C SER A 300 -14.07 11.28 8.98
N VAL A 301 -13.35 12.40 8.86
CA VAL A 301 -12.00 12.56 9.41
C VAL A 301 -11.97 13.64 10.49
N ILE A 302 -11.44 13.28 11.66
CA ILE A 302 -11.01 14.24 12.69
C ILE A 302 -9.49 14.38 12.58
N ARG A 303 -9.01 15.58 12.25
CA ARG A 303 -7.59 15.91 12.24
C ARG A 303 -7.20 16.50 13.58
N LEU A 304 -6.15 15.96 14.18
CA LEU A 304 -5.50 16.48 15.38
C LEU A 304 -4.13 17.06 15.01
N ASN A 305 -3.75 18.18 15.61
CA ASN A 305 -2.42 18.76 15.47
C ASN A 305 -1.92 19.31 16.82
N GLY A 306 -0.70 18.95 17.17
CA GLY A 306 -0.05 19.36 18.41
C GLY A 306 1.43 19.01 18.43
N SER A 307 2.17 19.61 19.36
CA SER A 307 3.59 19.31 19.59
C SER A 307 3.80 18.23 20.66
N ASP A 308 2.84 18.04 21.57
CA ASP A 308 2.91 17.04 22.63
C ASP A 308 2.35 15.69 22.16
N LYS A 309 3.25 14.71 22.02
CA LYS A 309 2.92 13.33 21.64
C LYS A 309 2.00 12.66 22.67
N ALA A 310 2.19 12.87 23.96
CA ALA A 310 1.40 12.22 25.01
C ALA A 310 -0.04 12.73 25.03
N GLU A 311 -0.25 14.05 24.85
CA GLU A 311 -1.60 14.63 24.73
C GLU A 311 -2.33 14.10 23.49
N LEU A 312 -1.65 14.04 22.33
CA LEU A 312 -2.23 13.49 21.10
C LEU A 312 -2.65 12.04 21.27
N VAL A 313 -1.78 11.18 21.82
CA VAL A 313 -2.08 9.76 22.08
C VAL A 313 -3.28 9.62 23.02
N ALA A 314 -3.33 10.41 24.09
CA ALA A 314 -4.42 10.36 25.07
C ALA A 314 -5.76 10.82 24.45
N LEU A 315 -5.76 11.88 23.65
CA LEU A 315 -6.96 12.36 22.96
C LEU A 315 -7.44 11.36 21.90
N SER A 316 -6.53 10.80 21.09
CA SER A 316 -6.88 9.79 20.09
C SER A 316 -7.48 8.54 20.73
N ALA A 317 -6.95 8.09 21.86
CA ALA A 317 -7.54 6.98 22.63
C ALA A 317 -8.94 7.33 23.16
N LYS A 318 -9.13 8.55 23.69
CA LYS A 318 -10.46 9.04 24.13
C LYS A 318 -11.47 9.05 22.97
N ILE A 319 -11.07 9.50 21.78
CA ILE A 319 -11.92 9.53 20.58
C ILE A 319 -12.26 8.10 20.15
N LEU A 320 -11.28 7.19 20.10
CA LEU A 320 -11.50 5.78 19.76
C LEU A 320 -12.48 5.11 20.72
N ASP A 321 -12.28 5.28 22.02
CA ASP A 321 -13.14 4.69 23.05
C ASP A 321 -14.56 5.23 23.02
N SER A 322 -14.72 6.52 22.71
CA SER A 322 -16.03 7.15 22.52
C SER A 322 -16.69 6.64 21.25
N TRP A 323 -15.94 6.56 20.14
CA TRP A 323 -16.43 6.06 18.86
C TRP A 323 -16.94 4.63 18.98
N ARG A 324 -16.17 3.74 19.61
CA ARG A 324 -16.54 2.33 19.86
C ARG A 324 -17.82 2.13 20.67
N LYS A 325 -18.34 3.16 21.34
CA LYS A 325 -19.55 3.10 22.18
C LYS A 325 -20.69 3.96 21.65
N TYR A 326 -20.43 4.79 20.65
CA TYR A 326 -21.39 5.76 20.14
C TYR A 326 -22.39 5.10 19.18
N SER A 327 -23.65 5.49 19.24
CA SER A 327 -24.67 5.07 18.27
C SER A 327 -25.60 6.24 17.98
N ASP A 328 -25.99 6.38 16.72
CA ASP A 328 -26.94 7.37 16.22
C ASP A 328 -27.75 6.74 15.08
N GLU A 329 -28.85 6.09 15.44
CA GLU A 329 -29.72 5.37 14.50
C GLU A 329 -30.27 6.28 13.39
N LYS A 330 -30.34 7.60 13.61
CA LYS A 330 -30.83 8.55 12.60
C LYS A 330 -29.93 8.61 11.36
N VAL A 331 -28.71 8.11 11.44
CA VAL A 331 -27.72 8.07 10.36
C VAL A 331 -27.13 6.68 10.17
N ASN A 332 -27.83 5.64 10.64
CA ASN A 332 -27.40 4.23 10.56
C ASN A 332 -26.04 3.96 11.23
N VAL A 333 -25.70 4.70 12.29
CA VAL A 333 -24.49 4.47 13.08
C VAL A 333 -24.85 3.66 14.31
N LYS A 334 -24.28 2.46 14.47
CA LYS A 334 -24.58 1.56 15.58
C LYS A 334 -23.32 0.81 15.99
N ALA A 335 -22.85 1.09 17.19
CA ALA A 335 -21.60 0.54 17.71
C ALA A 335 -21.59 -0.99 17.82
N PHE A 336 -22.73 -1.60 18.16
CA PHE A 336 -22.82 -3.04 18.41
C PHE A 336 -24.06 -3.67 17.81
N ASP A 337 -23.90 -4.85 17.20
CA ASP A 337 -25.00 -5.79 16.96
C ASP A 337 -24.79 -7.07 17.78
N GLY A 338 -25.56 -7.19 18.87
CA GLY A 338 -25.25 -8.17 19.92
C GLY A 338 -23.88 -7.89 20.54
N ASP A 339 -22.97 -8.85 20.45
CA ASP A 339 -21.58 -8.74 20.95
C ASP A 339 -20.58 -8.28 19.86
N VAL A 340 -21.03 -8.05 18.63
CA VAL A 340 -20.15 -7.65 17.51
C VAL A 340 -19.96 -6.15 17.51
N LEU A 341 -18.72 -5.70 17.76
CA LEU A 341 -18.31 -4.31 17.63
C LEU A 341 -18.16 -3.92 16.14
N HIS A 342 -18.74 -2.79 15.75
CA HIS A 342 -18.68 -2.30 14.37
C HIS A 342 -17.70 -1.15 14.11
N HIS A 343 -17.28 -0.47 15.17
CA HIS A 343 -16.58 0.79 15.06
C HIS A 343 -15.07 0.65 15.30
N THR A 344 -14.28 1.28 14.44
CA THR A 344 -12.84 1.44 14.62
C THR A 344 -12.35 2.71 13.91
N ILE A 345 -11.04 2.94 13.91
CA ILE A 345 -10.40 4.11 13.30
C ILE A 345 -9.28 3.63 12.37
N THR A 346 -9.14 4.29 11.22
CA THR A 346 -7.91 4.24 10.41
C THR A 346 -7.08 5.48 10.79
N PRO A 347 -6.01 5.34 11.60
CA PRO A 347 -5.15 6.45 11.98
C PRO A 347 -4.02 6.68 10.98
N ILE A 348 -3.70 7.95 10.72
CA ILE A 348 -2.59 8.38 9.86
C ILE A 348 -1.81 9.50 10.55
N ALA A 349 -0.56 9.23 10.90
CA ALA A 349 0.37 10.18 11.50
C ALA A 349 1.35 10.72 10.45
N ARG A 350 1.78 11.97 10.65
CA ARG A 350 2.88 12.62 9.92
C ARG A 350 3.43 13.81 10.70
N MET A 351 4.62 14.25 10.32
CA MET A 351 5.17 15.53 10.76
C MET A 351 4.84 16.63 9.74
N LYS A 352 4.20 17.71 10.18
CA LYS A 352 3.83 18.85 9.33
C LYS A 352 4.16 20.15 10.03
N ASN A 353 4.98 20.98 9.37
CA ASN A 353 5.42 22.28 9.89
C ASN A 353 6.01 22.23 11.32
N GLY A 354 6.69 21.13 11.67
CA GLY A 354 7.32 20.94 12.98
C GLY A 354 6.41 20.37 14.07
N ASN A 355 5.11 20.18 13.79
CA ASN A 355 4.16 19.55 14.70
C ASN A 355 3.80 18.14 14.22
N TYR A 356 3.30 17.33 15.15
CA TYR A 356 2.61 16.09 14.81
C TYR A 356 1.22 16.42 14.28
N GLU A 357 0.84 15.78 13.18
CA GLU A 357 -0.53 15.77 12.66
C GLU A 357 -1.01 14.32 12.62
N LEU A 358 -2.21 14.07 13.16
CA LEU A 358 -2.82 12.76 13.24
C LEU A 358 -4.26 12.83 12.74
N ASP A 359 -4.52 12.20 11.60
CA ASP A 359 -5.87 12.04 11.05
C ASP A 359 -6.49 10.75 11.60
N LEU A 360 -7.68 10.89 12.16
CA LEU A 360 -8.49 9.80 12.67
C LEU A 360 -9.71 9.64 11.75
N VAL A 361 -9.65 8.68 10.83
CA VAL A 361 -10.78 8.39 9.94
C VAL A 361 -11.70 7.40 10.63
N LEU A 362 -12.92 7.82 10.92
CA LEU A 362 -13.93 6.97 11.56
C LEU A 362 -14.39 5.89 10.58
N ARG A 363 -14.39 4.64 11.03
CA ARG A 363 -14.80 3.47 10.24
C ARG A 363 -15.91 2.72 10.95
N ASP A 364 -16.81 2.17 10.15
CA ASP A 364 -17.95 1.35 10.57
C ASP A 364 -18.13 0.21 9.56
N ASN A 365 -18.14 -1.04 10.05
CA ASN A 365 -18.28 -2.23 9.22
C ASN A 365 -19.68 -2.86 9.20
N GLN A 366 -20.70 -2.12 9.65
CA GLN A 366 -22.08 -2.55 9.64
C GLN A 366 -22.54 -2.92 8.23
N THR A 367 -23.36 -3.97 8.15
CA THR A 367 -24.09 -4.39 6.94
C THR A 367 -25.59 -4.26 7.15
N SER A 368 -26.36 -4.29 6.05
CA SER A 368 -27.82 -4.39 6.08
C SER A 368 -28.31 -5.31 4.96
N GLU A 369 -29.61 -5.62 4.93
CA GLU A 369 -30.20 -6.36 3.80
C GLU A 369 -30.05 -5.59 2.47
N GLU A 370 -30.13 -4.26 2.52
CA GLU A 370 -29.92 -3.39 1.36
C GLU A 370 -28.44 -3.34 0.94
N TYR A 371 -27.55 -3.28 1.94
CA TYR A 371 -26.10 -3.17 1.77
C TYR A 371 -25.36 -4.36 2.41
N PRO A 372 -25.42 -5.55 1.78
CA PRO A 372 -24.80 -6.76 2.34
C PRO A 372 -23.27 -6.69 2.35
N ASP A 373 -22.68 -5.90 1.45
CA ASP A 373 -21.23 -5.67 1.39
C ASP A 373 -20.77 -4.59 2.40
N GLY A 374 -21.70 -3.90 3.08
CA GLY A 374 -21.42 -2.85 4.06
C GLY A 374 -22.22 -1.56 3.77
N ILE A 375 -22.82 -0.96 4.81
CA ILE A 375 -23.52 0.33 4.70
C ILE A 375 -22.53 1.44 4.33
N PHE A 376 -21.34 1.40 4.93
CA PHE A 376 -20.25 2.35 4.73
C PHE A 376 -19.12 1.73 3.88
N HIS A 377 -19.51 1.19 2.73
CA HIS A 377 -18.66 0.53 1.74
C HIS A 377 -19.15 0.88 0.33
N PRO A 378 -18.35 0.74 -0.75
CA PRO A 378 -18.80 1.00 -2.11
C PRO A 378 -20.07 0.25 -2.50
N HIS A 379 -21.08 1.00 -2.97
CA HIS A 379 -22.39 0.47 -3.34
C HIS A 379 -22.42 -0.07 -4.78
N LYS A 380 -23.46 -0.83 -5.11
CA LYS A 380 -23.54 -1.64 -6.36
C LYS A 380 -23.31 -0.83 -7.64
N ASP A 381 -23.73 0.43 -7.66
CA ASP A 381 -23.59 1.36 -8.78
C ASP A 381 -22.13 1.75 -9.07
N VAL A 382 -21.24 1.71 -8.08
CA VAL A 382 -19.80 2.03 -8.26
C VAL A 382 -18.88 0.81 -8.30
N GLN A 383 -19.41 -0.37 -7.94
CA GLN A 383 -18.65 -1.63 -7.86
C GLN A 383 -18.08 -2.10 -9.20
N HIS A 384 -18.51 -1.56 -10.34
CA HIS A 384 -17.90 -1.86 -11.63
C HIS A 384 -16.45 -1.35 -11.74
N ILE A 385 -16.13 -0.24 -11.06
CA ILE A 385 -14.76 0.29 -10.92
C ILE A 385 -14.10 -0.31 -9.69
N LYS A 386 -14.72 -0.16 -8.51
CA LYS A 386 -14.08 -0.49 -7.24
C LYS A 386 -15.09 -1.17 -6.32
N LYS A 387 -14.88 -2.47 -6.09
CA LYS A 387 -15.73 -3.30 -5.22
C LYS A 387 -15.05 -3.70 -3.93
N GLU A 388 -13.73 -3.82 -3.97
CA GLU A 388 -12.93 -4.27 -2.84
C GLU A 388 -12.94 -3.24 -1.70
N ASN A 389 -12.53 -3.66 -0.51
CA ASN A 389 -12.42 -2.81 0.67
C ASN A 389 -11.55 -1.57 0.40
N ILE A 390 -11.88 -0.49 1.10
CA ILE A 390 -11.14 0.78 1.09
C ILE A 390 -10.08 0.73 2.19
N GLY A 391 -8.85 0.42 1.78
CA GLY A 391 -7.69 0.40 2.65
C GLY A 391 -7.14 1.80 2.93
N LEU A 392 -6.14 1.85 3.81
CA LEU A 392 -5.47 3.09 4.24
C LEU A 392 -5.05 4.03 3.09
N ILE A 393 -4.47 3.48 2.01
CA ILE A 393 -4.00 4.28 0.87
C ILE A 393 -5.18 4.97 0.14
N GLU A 394 -6.28 4.24 -0.01
CA GLU A 394 -7.47 4.71 -0.71
C GLU A 394 -8.22 5.74 0.14
N VAL A 395 -8.28 5.53 1.45
CA VAL A 395 -8.78 6.52 2.42
C VAL A 395 -8.10 7.88 2.24
N MET A 396 -6.79 7.89 1.98
CA MET A 396 -6.02 9.12 1.78
C MET A 396 -6.18 9.75 0.38
N GLY A 397 -6.81 9.04 -0.57
CA GLY A 397 -7.16 9.57 -1.88
C GLY A 397 -6.42 8.98 -3.07
N LEU A 398 -5.73 7.84 -2.93
CA LEU A 398 -5.13 7.10 -4.04
C LEU A 398 -5.90 5.79 -4.30
N ALA A 399 -6.66 5.72 -5.38
CA ALA A 399 -7.36 4.51 -5.80
C ALA A 399 -6.38 3.47 -6.35
N ILE A 400 -6.45 2.24 -5.84
CA ILE A 400 -5.69 1.11 -6.37
C ILE A 400 -6.65 0.21 -7.14
N LEU A 401 -6.58 0.29 -8.46
CA LEU A 401 -7.50 -0.38 -9.39
C LEU A 401 -6.88 -1.65 -9.99
N PRO A 402 -7.70 -2.69 -10.26
CA PRO A 402 -7.23 -3.96 -10.79
C PRO A 402 -6.81 -3.88 -12.28
N PRO A 403 -5.88 -4.75 -12.74
CA PRO A 403 -5.39 -4.75 -14.12
C PRO A 403 -6.48 -4.77 -15.20
N ARG A 404 -7.58 -5.49 -14.96
CA ARG A 404 -8.72 -5.61 -15.91
C ARG A 404 -9.24 -4.25 -16.40
N LEU A 405 -9.18 -3.22 -15.56
CA LEU A 405 -9.73 -1.91 -15.88
C LEU A 405 -8.95 -1.19 -16.98
N LYS A 406 -7.70 -1.56 -17.26
CA LYS A 406 -6.99 -1.00 -18.41
C LYS A 406 -7.77 -1.22 -19.71
N ASP A 407 -8.14 -2.47 -19.97
CA ASP A 407 -8.79 -2.84 -21.22
C ASP A 407 -10.29 -2.52 -21.15
N GLU A 408 -10.94 -2.72 -20.00
CA GLU A 408 -12.37 -2.40 -19.85
C GLU A 408 -12.67 -0.90 -20.03
N LEU A 409 -11.83 0.01 -19.50
CA LEU A 409 -12.00 1.45 -19.69
C LEU A 409 -11.77 1.87 -21.16
N ALA A 410 -10.88 1.19 -21.88
CA ALA A 410 -10.70 1.43 -23.32
C ALA A 410 -11.96 1.03 -24.11
N GLU A 411 -12.62 -0.08 -23.76
CA GLU A 411 -13.88 -0.49 -24.37
C GLU A 411 -15.04 0.47 -24.05
N VAL A 412 -15.08 1.02 -22.83
CA VAL A 412 -16.02 2.10 -22.47
C VAL A 412 -15.82 3.31 -23.37
N GLY A 413 -14.56 3.71 -23.60
CA GLY A 413 -14.24 4.80 -24.54
C GLY A 413 -14.77 4.56 -25.95
N LYS A 414 -14.60 3.34 -26.49
CA LYS A 414 -15.11 2.97 -27.83
C LYS A 414 -16.64 3.06 -27.91
N HIS A 415 -17.36 2.64 -26.87
CA HIS A 415 -18.82 2.73 -26.79
C HIS A 415 -19.31 4.18 -26.80
N ILE A 416 -18.67 5.05 -26.02
CA ILE A 416 -18.97 6.49 -25.97
C ILE A 416 -18.85 7.09 -27.38
N LEU A 417 -17.77 6.77 -28.11
CA LEU A 417 -17.54 7.22 -29.48
C LEU A 417 -18.47 6.60 -30.53
N GLY A 418 -19.34 5.66 -30.15
CA GLY A 418 -20.24 4.97 -31.09
C GLY A 418 -19.52 4.02 -32.05
N THR A 419 -18.34 3.55 -31.67
CA THR A 419 -17.55 2.57 -32.43
C THR A 419 -17.78 1.15 -31.93
N SER A 420 -17.41 0.15 -32.73
CA SER A 420 -17.49 -1.26 -32.33
C SER A 420 -16.65 -1.50 -31.07
N ASN A 421 -17.24 -2.14 -30.07
CA ASN A 421 -16.63 -2.38 -28.77
C ASN A 421 -17.06 -3.75 -28.19
N GLU A 422 -16.30 -4.23 -27.23
CA GLU A 422 -16.55 -5.43 -26.43
C GLU A 422 -16.80 -5.06 -24.95
N MET A 423 -17.39 -3.89 -24.70
CA MET A 423 -17.64 -3.37 -23.36
C MET A 423 -18.51 -4.34 -22.55
N LYS A 424 -18.11 -4.56 -21.30
CA LYS A 424 -18.89 -5.39 -20.36
C LYS A 424 -20.21 -4.71 -19.99
N GLU A 425 -21.28 -5.50 -19.88
CA GLU A 425 -22.64 -4.98 -19.64
C GLU A 425 -22.75 -4.14 -18.36
N TYR A 426 -22.00 -4.49 -17.31
CA TYR A 426 -22.04 -3.77 -16.04
C TYR A 426 -21.45 -2.36 -16.12
N HIS A 427 -20.79 -1.96 -17.22
CA HIS A 427 -20.37 -0.59 -17.46
C HIS A 427 -21.40 0.24 -18.25
N ARG A 428 -22.43 -0.39 -18.81
CA ARG A 428 -23.28 0.24 -19.82
C ARG A 428 -24.00 1.49 -19.32
N VAL A 429 -24.64 1.41 -18.15
CA VAL A 429 -25.37 2.54 -17.57
C VAL A 429 -24.44 3.74 -17.41
N TRP A 430 -23.29 3.53 -16.77
CA TRP A 430 -22.27 4.56 -16.60
C TRP A 430 -21.74 5.11 -17.94
N ALA A 431 -21.42 4.24 -18.90
CA ALA A 431 -20.91 4.65 -20.21
C ALA A 431 -21.94 5.48 -21.01
N ASP A 432 -23.22 5.13 -20.92
CA ASP A 432 -24.31 5.88 -21.54
C ASP A 432 -24.51 7.27 -20.90
N GLU A 433 -24.35 7.37 -19.58
CA GLU A 433 -24.35 8.65 -18.86
C GLU A 433 -23.17 9.53 -19.28
N ILE A 434 -21.95 8.98 -19.36
CA ILE A 434 -20.78 9.73 -19.84
C ILE A 434 -21.04 10.25 -21.25
N LYS A 435 -21.56 9.40 -22.14
CA LYS A 435 -21.85 9.77 -23.53
C LYS A 435 -22.85 10.92 -23.63
N GLN A 436 -23.84 10.97 -22.74
CA GLN A 436 -24.81 12.07 -22.69
C GLN A 436 -24.21 13.35 -22.11
N ASN A 437 -23.36 13.23 -21.08
CA ASN A 437 -22.73 14.37 -20.41
C ASN A 437 -21.57 14.98 -21.21
N HIS A 438 -20.95 14.19 -22.09
CA HIS A 438 -19.80 14.58 -22.92
C HIS A 438 -20.10 14.42 -24.42
N PRO A 439 -21.04 15.22 -24.99
CA PRO A 439 -21.33 15.18 -26.43
C PRO A 439 -20.14 15.62 -27.30
N GLU A 440 -19.15 16.29 -26.70
CA GLU A 440 -17.88 16.70 -27.30
C GLU A 440 -16.80 15.59 -27.35
N ALA A 441 -17.11 14.37 -26.89
CA ALA A 441 -16.15 13.27 -26.90
C ALA A 441 -15.66 12.95 -28.32
N THR A 442 -14.35 12.93 -28.49
CA THR A 442 -13.66 12.56 -29.73
C THR A 442 -12.58 11.52 -29.46
N ALA A 443 -12.02 10.94 -30.51
CA ALA A 443 -10.92 9.97 -30.37
C ALA A 443 -9.70 10.56 -29.66
N GLU A 444 -9.50 11.88 -29.75
CA GLU A 444 -8.37 12.59 -29.16
C GLU A 444 -8.50 12.81 -27.64
N ASN A 445 -9.72 13.01 -27.13
CA ASN A 445 -9.96 13.33 -25.71
C ASN A 445 -10.61 12.20 -24.90
N ILE A 446 -11.05 11.11 -25.54
CA ILE A 446 -11.85 10.07 -24.88
C ILE A 446 -11.15 9.45 -23.66
N THR A 447 -9.85 9.19 -23.75
CA THR A 447 -9.08 8.62 -22.64
C THR A 447 -9.07 9.53 -21.43
N GLU A 448 -8.96 10.85 -21.64
CA GLU A 448 -9.00 11.82 -20.56
C GLU A 448 -10.40 11.87 -19.92
N ILE A 449 -11.46 11.91 -20.73
CA ILE A 449 -12.84 11.90 -20.24
C ILE A 449 -13.09 10.65 -19.38
N VAL A 450 -12.75 9.46 -19.88
CA VAL A 450 -12.95 8.19 -19.15
C VAL A 450 -12.12 8.17 -17.86
N ASN A 451 -10.89 8.68 -17.87
CA ASN A 451 -10.07 8.79 -16.67
C ASN A 451 -10.68 9.76 -15.64
N GLN A 452 -11.15 10.93 -16.06
CA GLN A 452 -11.82 11.89 -15.19
C GLN A 452 -13.07 11.27 -14.56
N GLU A 453 -13.89 10.59 -15.37
CA GLU A 453 -15.10 9.92 -14.90
C GLU A 453 -14.79 8.76 -13.95
N THR A 454 -13.73 7.99 -14.22
CA THR A 454 -13.25 6.95 -13.30
C THR A 454 -12.87 7.53 -11.94
N GLY A 455 -12.23 8.71 -11.92
CA GLY A 455 -11.91 9.41 -10.67
C GLY A 455 -13.15 9.97 -9.96
N ARG A 456 -14.19 10.39 -10.69
CA ARG A 456 -15.48 10.78 -10.10
C ARG A 456 -16.19 9.58 -9.45
N VAL A 457 -16.17 8.42 -10.09
CA VAL A 457 -16.66 7.17 -9.49
C VAL A 457 -15.87 6.86 -8.21
N PHE A 458 -14.55 7.02 -8.21
CA PHE A 458 -13.76 6.82 -6.98
C PHE A 458 -14.05 7.85 -5.88
N ALA A 459 -14.33 9.11 -6.23
CA ALA A 459 -14.80 10.09 -5.24
C ALA A 459 -16.11 9.62 -4.59
N ARG A 460 -17.04 9.09 -5.40
CA ARG A 460 -18.30 8.54 -4.89
C ARG A 460 -18.10 7.30 -4.00
N VAL A 461 -17.19 6.40 -4.38
CA VAL A 461 -16.75 5.25 -3.56
C VAL A 461 -16.33 5.71 -2.16
N LEU A 462 -15.58 6.82 -2.04
CA LEU A 462 -15.18 7.36 -0.74
C LEU A 462 -16.36 8.01 0.03
N GLU A 463 -17.31 8.62 -0.66
CA GLU A 463 -18.54 9.17 -0.04
C GLU A 463 -19.45 8.07 0.50
N ASP A 464 -19.54 6.94 -0.21
CA ASP A 464 -20.23 5.74 0.27
C ASP A 464 -19.53 5.17 1.51
N ALA A 465 -18.20 5.16 1.52
CA ALA A 465 -17.39 4.69 2.65
C ALA A 465 -17.36 5.66 3.85
N GLY A 466 -17.74 6.93 3.67
CA GLY A 466 -17.83 7.91 4.75
C GLY A 466 -19.01 7.62 5.69
N VAL A 467 -18.75 7.52 7.00
CA VAL A 467 -19.76 7.26 8.02
C VAL A 467 -20.80 8.39 8.08
N TYR A 468 -20.33 9.60 8.32
CA TYR A 468 -21.14 10.81 8.27
C TYR A 468 -21.13 11.41 6.88
N LYS A 469 -22.27 11.34 6.20
CA LYS A 469 -22.42 11.84 4.83
C LYS A 469 -22.19 13.36 4.75
N ARG A 470 -21.77 13.82 3.58
CA ARG A 470 -21.47 15.24 3.28
C ARG A 470 -22.71 16.14 3.13
N ASN A 471 -23.90 15.63 3.49
CA ASN A 471 -25.14 16.40 3.53
C ASN A 471 -25.37 17.01 4.93
N LYS A 472 -26.37 17.90 5.04
CA LYS A 472 -26.68 18.61 6.30
C LYS A 472 -26.88 17.65 7.49
N GLN A 473 -27.64 16.57 7.30
CA GLN A 473 -27.94 15.60 8.36
C GLN A 473 -26.67 14.90 8.84
N GLY A 474 -25.79 14.47 7.93
CA GLY A 474 -24.53 13.82 8.25
C GLY A 474 -23.57 14.76 8.98
N GLN A 475 -23.45 16.02 8.55
CA GLN A 475 -22.58 17.00 9.23
C GLN A 475 -23.08 17.37 10.63
N GLU A 476 -24.40 17.49 10.82
CA GLU A 476 -25.00 17.65 12.15
C GLU A 476 -24.77 16.42 13.04
N ALA A 477 -24.83 15.21 12.47
CA ALA A 477 -24.57 13.97 13.18
C ALA A 477 -23.10 13.82 13.59
N PHE A 478 -22.17 14.18 12.71
CA PHE A 478 -20.74 14.16 13.01
C PHE A 478 -20.45 15.08 14.19
N MET A 479 -21.09 16.24 14.23
CA MET A 479 -20.91 17.20 15.32
C MET A 479 -21.52 16.73 16.64
N ARG A 480 -22.66 16.03 16.63
CA ARG A 480 -23.17 15.37 17.84
C ARG A 480 -22.18 14.36 18.41
N PHE A 481 -21.50 13.60 17.55
CA PHE A 481 -20.44 12.69 18.00
C PHE A 481 -19.26 13.47 18.60
N VAL A 482 -18.78 14.52 17.93
CA VAL A 482 -17.70 15.37 18.45
C VAL A 482 -18.08 15.99 19.80
N GLU A 483 -19.31 16.47 19.96
CA GLU A 483 -19.85 16.97 21.23
C GLU A 483 -19.90 15.88 22.31
N ASN A 484 -20.25 14.64 21.93
CA ASN A 484 -20.27 13.49 22.84
C ASN A 484 -18.88 13.13 23.38
N VAL A 485 -17.82 13.31 22.60
CA VAL A 485 -16.43 13.14 23.07
C VAL A 485 -16.08 14.19 24.14
N GLY A 486 -16.70 15.37 24.10
CA GLY A 486 -16.56 16.43 25.11
C GLY A 486 -15.72 17.60 24.63
N LEU A 487 -16.40 18.57 24.01
CA LEU A 487 -15.83 19.87 23.62
C LEU A 487 -15.59 20.77 24.84
N GLU A 488 -14.69 21.74 24.67
CA GLU A 488 -14.46 22.86 25.60
C GLU A 488 -15.72 23.74 25.78
#